data_AF-A0A498JN91-F1
#
_entry.id   AF-A0A498JN91-F1
#
_cell.length_a   1.000
_cell.length_b   1.000
_cell.length_c   1.000
_cell.angle_alpha   90.00
_cell.angle_beta   90.00
_cell.angle_gamma   90.00
#
_symmetry.space_group_name_H-M   'P 1'
#
loop_
_entity.id
_entity.type
_entity.pdbx_description
1 polymer ?
#
loop_
_entity_poly.entity_id
_entity_poly.type
_entity_poly.pdbx_seq_one_letter_code
_entity_poly.pdbx_strand_id
1 'polypeptide(L)'
;MRKNPRQVFEGAALLMRMNRYKLLDEGQNKLDYVLALAVENILERRLQMIVFKTGMAMSIHHAHVLIRQRHIRVGRQVVNIPSSLVRCDSEKHIDF
;
A
#
# COMPACT_ATOMS: atom_id res chain seq x y z
N MET A 1 -11.50 -33.63 -5.47
CA MET A 1 -12.31 -32.60 -4.78
C MET A 1 -12.61 -31.46 -5.76
N ARG A 2 -13.88 -31.15 -6.02
CA ARG A 2 -14.26 -30.04 -6.91
C ARG A 2 -13.83 -28.71 -6.27
N LYS A 3 -12.94 -27.97 -6.93
CA LYS A 3 -12.61 -26.59 -6.52
C LYS A 3 -13.86 -25.73 -6.70
N ASN A 4 -14.29 -25.04 -5.65
CA ASN A 4 -15.44 -24.14 -5.73
C ASN A 4 -15.12 -22.98 -6.69
N PRO A 5 -15.92 -22.75 -7.76
CA PRO A 5 -15.63 -21.71 -8.74
C PRO A 5 -15.53 -20.31 -8.12
N ARG A 6 -16.33 -20.02 -7.08
CA ARG A 6 -16.24 -18.75 -6.33
C ARG A 6 -14.88 -18.59 -5.66
N GLN A 7 -14.42 -19.62 -4.95
CA GLN A 7 -13.14 -19.61 -4.25
C GLN A 7 -11.96 -19.39 -5.21
N VAL A 8 -12.00 -20.01 -6.40
CA VAL A 8 -10.93 -19.85 -7.40
C VAL A 8 -10.90 -18.42 -7.93
N PHE A 9 -12.06 -17.85 -8.26
CA PHE A 9 -12.14 -16.51 -8.83
C PHE A 9 -11.87 -15.41 -7.78
N GLU A 10 -12.58 -15.42 -6.66
CA GLU A 10 -12.45 -14.43 -5.59
C GLU A 10 -11.09 -14.52 -4.91
N GLY A 11 -10.58 -15.74 -4.69
CA GLY A 11 -9.26 -15.96 -4.10
C GLY A 11 -8.14 -15.38 -4.96
N ALA A 12 -8.20 -15.59 -6.28
CA ALA A 12 -7.24 -15.00 -7.20
C ALA A 12 -7.31 -13.47 -7.21
N ALA A 13 -8.53 -12.90 -7.25
CA ALA A 13 -8.73 -11.45 -7.23
C ALA A 13 -8.22 -10.81 -5.92
N LEU A 14 -8.41 -11.47 -4.78
CA LEU A 14 -7.92 -11.03 -3.48
C LEU A 14 -6.39 -11.00 -3.46
N LEU A 15 -5.73 -12.10 -3.88
CA LEU A 15 -4.27 -12.17 -3.94
C LEU A 15 -3.67 -11.10 -4.86
N MET A 16 -4.29 -10.85 -6.03
CA MET A 16 -3.87 -9.76 -6.92
C MET A 16 -3.93 -8.40 -6.23
N ARG A 17 -4.97 -8.13 -5.43
CA ARG A 17 -5.10 -6.88 -4.68
C ARG A 17 -4.05 -6.77 -3.59
N MET A 18 -3.78 -7.84 -2.84
CA MET A 18 -2.77 -7.85 -1.78
C MET A 18 -1.37 -7.58 -2.36
N ASN A 19 -1.01 -8.23 -3.47
CA ASN A 19 0.27 -8.03 -4.14
C ASN A 19 0.40 -6.61 -4.71
N ARG A 20 -0.68 -6.03 -5.25
CA ARG A 20 -0.69 -4.66 -5.77
C ARG A 20 -0.33 -3.60 -4.72
N TYR A 21 -0.67 -3.85 -3.46
CA TYR A 21 -0.32 -2.97 -2.35
C TYR A 21 0.94 -3.41 -1.59
N LYS A 22 1.65 -4.45 -2.07
CA LYS A 22 2.84 -5.01 -1.41
C LYS A 22 2.57 -5.42 0.06
N LEU A 23 1.38 -5.98 0.30
CA LEU A 23 0.99 -6.49 1.62
C LEU A 23 1.50 -7.91 1.86
N LEU A 24 1.78 -8.65 0.78
CA LEU A 24 2.41 -9.97 0.80
C LEU A 24 3.77 -9.87 0.13
N ASP A 25 4.70 -10.71 0.57
CA ASP A 25 6.00 -10.86 -0.06
C ASP A 25 5.93 -11.71 -1.34
N GLU A 26 6.93 -11.62 -2.23
CA GLU A 26 6.92 -12.25 -3.54
C GLU A 26 6.79 -13.80 -3.48
N GLY A 27 7.25 -14.41 -2.39
CA GLY A 27 7.09 -15.84 -2.11
C GLY A 27 5.77 -16.25 -1.45
N GLN A 28 4.96 -15.29 -0.97
CA GLN A 28 3.77 -15.53 -0.14
C GLN A 28 2.47 -15.51 -0.95
N ASN A 29 2.43 -16.19 -2.09
CA ASN A 29 1.29 -16.13 -3.00
C ASN A 29 0.21 -17.21 -2.72
N LYS A 30 -0.16 -17.37 -1.43
CA LYS A 30 -1.20 -18.31 -0.97
C LYS A 30 -2.18 -17.59 -0.05
N LEU A 31 -3.44 -18.03 -0.04
CA LEU A 31 -4.50 -17.43 0.78
C LEU A 31 -4.24 -17.52 2.29
N ASP A 32 -3.51 -18.53 2.74
CA ASP A 32 -3.20 -18.71 4.17
C ASP A 32 -2.37 -17.54 4.73
N TYR A 33 -1.51 -16.92 3.90
CA TYR A 33 -0.73 -15.74 4.31
C TYR A 33 -1.59 -14.49 4.45
N VAL A 34 -2.72 -14.41 3.74
CA VAL A 34 -3.67 -13.29 3.89
C VAL A 34 -4.32 -13.32 5.27
N LEU A 35 -4.58 -14.51 5.81
CA LEU A 35 -5.13 -14.67 7.16
C LEU A 35 -4.13 -14.28 8.26
N ALA A 36 -2.82 -14.35 7.96
CA ALA A 36 -1.75 -13.99 8.86
C ALA A 36 -1.35 -12.50 8.81
N LEU A 37 -2.05 -11.67 8.03
CA LEU A 37 -1.74 -10.25 7.91
C LEU A 37 -1.96 -9.50 9.24
N ALA A 38 -0.96 -8.73 9.65
CA ALA A 38 -1.06 -7.82 10.79
C ALA A 38 -1.52 -6.42 10.36
N VAL A 39 -2.03 -5.66 11.33
CA VAL A 39 -2.44 -4.25 11.11
C VAL A 39 -1.25 -3.40 10.66
N GLU A 40 -0.07 -3.72 11.17
CA GLU A 40 1.20 -3.07 10.83
C GLU A 40 1.46 -3.09 9.32
N ASN A 41 1.23 -4.22 8.64
CA ASN A 41 1.42 -4.34 7.19
C ASN A 41 0.60 -3.29 6.43
N ILE A 42 -0.62 -3.00 6.88
CA ILE A 42 -1.50 -2.00 6.24
C ILE A 42 -1.03 -0.59 6.59
N LEU A 43 -0.65 -0.34 7.85
CA LEU A 43 -0.19 0.96 8.32
C LEU A 43 1.10 1.40 7.60
N GLU A 44 1.98 0.46 7.28
CA GLU A 44 3.21 0.72 6.55
C GLU A 44 2.99 1.16 5.10
N ARG A 45 1.84 0.82 4.51
CA ARG A 45 1.50 1.17 3.12
C ARG A 45 0.75 2.50 2.98
N ARG A 46 0.54 3.22 4.09
CA ARG A 46 -0.04 4.57 4.07
C ARG A 46 0.96 5.57 3.49
N LEU A 47 0.47 6.53 2.72
CA LEU A 47 1.29 7.59 2.12
C LEU A 47 2.15 8.31 3.18
N GLN A 48 1.61 8.57 4.37
CA GLN A 48 2.36 9.17 5.48
C GLN A 48 3.61 8.37 5.86
N MET A 49 3.50 7.04 5.97
CA MET A 49 4.60 6.17 6.37
C MET A 49 5.61 6.00 5.23
N ILE A 50 5.13 5.93 3.99
CA ILE A 50 5.99 5.82 2.80
C ILE A 50 6.81 7.09 2.59
N VAL A 51 6.21 8.27 2.72
CA VAL A 51 6.91 9.57 2.63
C VAL A 51 7.99 9.70 3.72
N PHE A 52 7.72 9.17 4.91
CA PHE A 52 8.72 9.10 5.98
C PHE A 52 9.84 8.09 5.66
N LYS A 53 9.50 6.86 5.26
CA LYS A 53 10.48 5.80 4.92
C LYS A 53 11.37 6.14 3.71
N THR A 54 10.86 6.93 2.76
CA THR A 54 11.60 7.40 1.58
C THR A 54 12.54 8.58 1.88
N GLY A 55 12.51 9.13 3.10
CA GLY A 55 13.39 10.21 3.52
C GLY A 55 12.96 11.61 3.07
N MET A 56 11.79 11.75 2.42
CA MET A 56 11.24 13.05 2.01
C MET A 56 10.83 13.93 3.21
N ALA A 57 10.55 13.31 4.36
CA ALA A 57 10.18 14.00 5.59
C ALA A 57 11.06 13.55 6.76
N MET A 58 11.44 14.51 7.60
CA MET A 58 12.23 14.25 8.82
C MET A 58 11.48 13.44 9.90
N SER A 59 10.15 13.45 9.89
CA SER A 59 9.32 12.73 10.85
C SER A 59 7.96 12.36 10.26
N ILE A 60 7.25 11.44 10.91
CA ILE A 60 5.89 11.03 10.55
C ILE A 60 4.90 12.20 10.64
N HIS A 61 5.10 13.12 11.59
CA HIS A 61 4.29 14.33 11.74
C HIS A 61 4.59 15.35 10.63
N HIS A 62 5.87 15.49 10.27
CA HIS A 62 6.28 16.33 9.14
C HIS A 62 5.68 15.82 7.83
N ALA A 63 5.72 14.51 7.57
CA ALA A 63 5.08 13.90 6.41
C ALA A 63 3.57 14.22 6.35
N HIS A 64 2.87 14.14 7.49
CA HIS A 64 1.44 14.46 7.55
C HIS A 64 1.15 15.92 7.15
N VAL A 65 1.96 16.86 7.62
CA VAL A 65 1.84 18.29 7.30
C VAL A 65 2.11 18.53 5.82
N LEU A 66 3.19 17.97 5.26
CA LEU A 66 3.53 18.11 3.83
C LEU A 66 2.40 17.61 2.92
N ILE A 67 1.83 16.45 3.25
CA ILE A 67 0.70 15.88 2.48
C ILE A 67 -0.51 16.81 2.59
N ARG A 68 -0.88 17.25 3.80
CA ARG A 68 -2.04 18.15 4.02
C ARG A 68 -1.88 19.50 3.34
N GLN A 69 -0.66 20.03 3.29
CA GLN A 69 -0.30 21.28 2.60
C GLN A 69 -0.17 21.14 1.09
N ARG A 70 -0.40 19.94 0.53
CA ARG A 70 -0.36 19.67 -0.92
C ARG A 70 1.04 19.79 -1.54
N HIS A 71 2.08 19.52 -0.76
CA HIS A 71 3.49 19.52 -1.22
C HIS A 71 3.94 18.16 -1.75
N ILE A 72 3.05 17.18 -1.84
CA ILE A 72 3.39 15.81 -2.26
C ILE A 72 2.43 15.38 -3.36
N ARG A 73 3.00 14.84 -4.43
CA ARG A 73 2.29 14.21 -5.53
C ARG A 73 2.62 12.73 -5.64
N VAL A 74 1.65 11.97 -6.15
CA VAL A 74 1.81 10.57 -6.54
C VAL A 74 1.60 10.53 -8.06
N GLY A 75 2.69 10.37 -8.81
CA GLY A 75 2.70 10.54 -10.25
C GLY A 75 2.42 11.99 -10.63
N ARG A 76 1.31 12.21 -11.35
CA ARG A 76 0.89 13.57 -11.79
C ARG A 76 -0.15 14.21 -10.88
N GLN A 77 -0.61 13.49 -9.85
CA GLN A 77 -1.71 13.95 -9.00
C GLN A 77 -1.20 14.37 -7.62
N VAL A 78 -1.56 15.58 -7.20
CA VAL A 78 -1.33 16.04 -5.83
C VAL A 78 -2.31 15.37 -4.87
N VAL A 79 -1.80 14.72 -3.82
CA VAL A 79 -2.60 13.96 -2.86
C VAL A 79 -2.55 14.64 -1.50
N ASN A 80 -3.72 14.92 -0.93
CA ASN A 80 -3.84 15.62 0.37
C ASN A 80 -4.36 14.74 1.51
N ILE A 81 -4.45 13.42 1.30
CA ILE A 81 -4.96 12.46 2.28
C ILE A 81 -3.81 11.56 2.77
N PRO A 82 -3.35 11.71 4.03
CA PRO A 82 -2.23 10.93 4.58
C PRO A 82 -2.52 9.43 4.76
N SER A 83 -3.80 9.05 4.85
CA SER A 83 -4.24 7.66 4.94
C SER A 83 -4.36 6.94 3.60
N SER A 84 -4.07 7.62 2.48
CA SER A 84 -4.13 6.99 1.16
C SER A 84 -3.16 5.81 1.07
N LEU A 85 -3.65 4.65 0.61
CA LEU A 85 -2.83 3.46 0.40
C LEU A 85 -2.13 3.55 -0.95
N VAL A 86 -0.81 3.41 -0.94
CA VAL A 86 0.01 3.54 -2.14
C VAL A 86 0.26 2.19 -2.79
N ARG A 87 -0.03 2.10 -4.09
CA ARG A 87 0.27 0.92 -4.92
C ARG A 87 1.77 0.78 -5.16
N CYS A 88 2.23 -0.45 -5.35
CA CYS A 88 3.63 -0.78 -5.61
C CYS A 88 4.20 0.04 -6.80
N ASP A 89 3.45 0.14 -7.89
CA ASP A 89 3.88 0.88 -9.09
C ASP A 89 3.93 2.39 -8.86
N SER A 90 3.03 2.91 -8.04
CA SER A 90 2.92 4.35 -7.77
C SER A 90 3.98 4.86 -6.79
N GLU A 91 4.56 3.97 -5.99
CA GLU A 91 5.55 4.32 -4.97
C GLU A 91 6.82 4.96 -5.55
N LYS A 92 7.25 4.52 -6.74
CA LYS A 92 8.41 5.09 -7.45
C LYS A 92 8.15 6.50 -8.00
N HIS A 93 6.90 6.91 -8.04
CA HIS A 93 6.47 8.17 -8.64
C HIS A 93 6.04 9.19 -7.58
N ILE A 94 6.41 8.98 -6.32
CA ILE A 94 6.16 9.95 -5.25
C ILE A 94 7.26 11.01 -5.31
N ASP A 95 6.84 12.26 -5.37
CA ASP A 95 7.74 13.41 -5.44
C ASP A 95 7.03 14.63 -4.82
N PHE A 96 7.74 15.76 -4.73
CA PHE A 96 7.15 17.04 -4.33
C PHE A 96 6.21 17.60 -5.40
#